data_AF-A0A1L5PGB6-F1
#
_entry.id   AF-A0A1L5PGB6-F1
#
_cell.length_a   1.000
_cell.length_b   1.000
_cell.length_c   1.000
_cell.angle_alpha   90.00
_cell.angle_beta   90.00
_cell.angle_gamma   90.00
#
_symmetry.space_group_name_H-M   'P 1'
#
loop_
_entity.id
_entity.type
_entity.pdbx_description
1 polymer ?
#
loop_
_entity_poly.entity_id
_entity_poly.type
_entity_poly.pdbx_seq_one_letter_code
_entity_poly.pdbx_strand_id
1 'polypeptide(L)'
;MFYLISTYWPHFLFVISLGMGTAAAIHAAMTKEEVRAAIGWVGVIILSPIIGAVLYAIAGINRIRRKSLSLRRDALLPAADLDELESFDAEPETIISNYGRRFAALQTLGDRVARYPLTTGNSIDMLETGDDAYTAMKAAIDGAERSVLLETYIFDRDTIGLRIADALIAAAKRGVEVRVLIDAVGARYSVPSILGYLADGGLTVSVFNGNVIMGLRLPYANLRTHRKIIVVDGRVALTGGMNIRQGFSQAMTGDDFARDTHFSVTGSVVADLFDVAAEDWRFTTGEVLNAEAWRIEAPERQPGDPVIMRVVASGPDRSVETNHKMLMGAFSVARQSIRIMSPYFLPDRELISALTTAARRGVEVDIIVPAVNNLVLVDRAMTAQFDQILKNYCRIWRSTGSFSHSKLLTVDGVWTYVGSSNLDPRSLRLNFEVDLEVLNEGFAAEIDEHIDQMLKSAAPVTLESLRSRPFLVRLVEKILWLGSPYL
;
A
#
# COMPACT_ATOMS: atom_id res chain seq x y z
N MET A 1 20.64 -30.37 -45.79
CA MET A 1 20.19 -29.65 -44.58
C MET A 1 21.08 -29.95 -43.37
N PHE A 2 21.25 -31.21 -42.98
CA PHE A 2 22.08 -31.60 -41.82
C PHE A 2 23.55 -31.14 -41.93
N TYR A 3 24.18 -31.33 -43.09
CA TYR A 3 25.56 -30.88 -43.37
C TYR A 3 25.75 -29.37 -43.19
N LEU A 4 24.76 -28.57 -43.61
CA LEU A 4 24.84 -27.12 -43.55
C LEU A 4 24.75 -26.64 -42.10
N ILE A 5 23.86 -27.24 -41.31
CA ILE A 5 23.71 -26.97 -39.88
C ILE A 5 24.97 -27.44 -39.13
N SER A 6 25.45 -28.66 -39.37
CA SER A 6 26.64 -29.19 -38.68
C SER A 6 27.92 -28.42 -38.99
N THR A 7 28.01 -27.81 -40.17
CA THR A 7 29.19 -27.05 -40.60
C THR A 7 29.15 -25.60 -40.10
N TYR A 8 27.98 -24.96 -40.13
CA TYR A 8 27.85 -23.53 -39.88
C TYR A 8 27.16 -23.16 -38.57
N TRP A 9 26.82 -24.12 -37.70
CA TRP A 9 26.19 -23.83 -36.40
C TRP A 9 26.91 -22.76 -35.56
N PRO A 10 28.25 -22.58 -35.55
CA PRO A 10 28.88 -21.52 -34.79
C PRO A 10 28.59 -20.13 -35.37
N HIS A 11 28.47 -20.02 -36.70
CA HIS A 11 28.15 -18.78 -37.39
C HIS A 11 26.69 -18.41 -37.16
N PHE A 12 25.78 -19.39 -37.23
CA PHE A 12 24.38 -19.19 -36.88
C PHE A 12 24.24 -18.75 -35.42
N LEU A 13 24.94 -19.41 -34.51
CA LEU A 13 24.93 -19.06 -33.09
C LEU A 13 25.48 -17.65 -32.86
N PHE A 14 26.56 -17.26 -33.54
CA PHE A 14 27.14 -15.91 -33.47
C PHE A 14 26.15 -14.84 -33.96
N VAL A 15 25.50 -15.04 -35.11
CA VAL A 15 24.51 -14.10 -35.65
C VAL A 15 23.30 -13.99 -34.73
N ILE A 16 22.79 -15.11 -34.21
CA ILE A 16 21.68 -15.12 -33.24
C ILE A 16 22.08 -14.39 -31.96
N SER A 17 23.27 -14.70 -31.42
CA SER A 17 23.84 -14.08 -30.22
C SER A 17 23.96 -12.57 -30.39
N LEU A 18 24.51 -12.10 -31.51
CA LEU A 18 24.68 -10.69 -31.81
C LEU A 18 23.32 -10.00 -31.98
N GLY A 19 22.39 -10.59 -32.73
CA GLY A 19 21.06 -10.03 -32.95
C GLY A 19 20.23 -9.93 -31.67
N MET A 20 20.11 -11.03 -30.93
CA MET A 20 19.38 -11.07 -29.65
C MET A 20 20.02 -10.16 -28.61
N GLY A 21 21.33 -10.23 -28.44
CA GLY A 21 22.05 -9.42 -27.46
C GLY A 21 21.95 -7.94 -27.76
N THR A 22 22.17 -7.52 -29.01
CA THR A 22 22.08 -6.10 -29.41
C THR A 22 20.66 -5.57 -29.23
N ALA A 23 19.64 -6.30 -29.69
CA ALA A 23 18.26 -5.87 -29.53
C ALA A 23 17.85 -5.77 -28.05
N ALA A 24 18.22 -6.75 -27.23
CA ALA A 24 17.94 -6.74 -25.79
C ALA A 24 18.68 -5.62 -25.05
N ALA A 25 19.97 -5.39 -25.38
CA ALA A 25 20.77 -4.33 -24.76
C ALA A 25 20.25 -2.94 -25.15
N ILE A 26 19.90 -2.71 -26.42
CA ILE A 26 19.25 -1.47 -26.86
C ILE A 26 17.92 -1.29 -26.12
N HIS A 27 17.08 -2.32 -26.05
CA HIS A 27 15.82 -2.24 -25.33
C HIS A 27 16.05 -1.91 -23.85
N ALA A 28 16.99 -2.57 -23.17
CA ALA A 28 17.36 -2.28 -21.78
C ALA A 28 17.86 -0.84 -21.60
N ALA A 29 18.75 -0.36 -22.45
CA ALA A 29 19.27 1.01 -22.38
C ALA A 29 18.19 2.08 -22.64
N MET A 30 17.22 1.79 -23.52
CA MET A 30 16.19 2.75 -23.92
C MET A 30 14.95 2.74 -23.02
N THR A 31 14.70 1.68 -22.26
CA THR A 31 13.45 1.52 -21.49
C THR A 31 13.63 1.53 -19.97
N LYS A 32 14.85 1.34 -19.47
CA LYS A 32 15.12 1.37 -18.04
C LYS A 32 15.37 2.81 -17.58
N GLU A 33 14.51 3.27 -16.68
CA GLU A 33 14.59 4.61 -16.07
C GLU A 33 15.76 4.72 -15.07
N GLU A 34 16.10 3.62 -14.39
CA GLU A 34 17.24 3.58 -13.47
C GLU A 34 18.52 3.13 -14.17
N VAL A 35 19.53 4.01 -14.17
CA VAL A 35 20.85 3.74 -14.76
C VAL A 35 21.50 2.47 -14.20
N ARG A 36 21.37 2.21 -12.89
CA ARG A 36 21.95 1.01 -12.26
C ARG A 36 21.31 -0.26 -12.78
N ALA A 37 19.98 -0.28 -12.93
CA ALA A 37 19.25 -1.40 -13.49
C ALA A 37 19.57 -1.59 -14.98
N ALA A 38 19.66 -0.49 -15.74
CA ALA A 38 20.05 -0.51 -17.15
C ALA A 38 21.44 -1.12 -17.33
N ILE A 39 22.44 -0.64 -16.59
CA ILE A 39 23.82 -1.17 -16.62
C ILE A 39 23.85 -2.65 -16.21
N GLY A 40 23.09 -3.03 -15.18
CA GLY A 40 23.01 -4.43 -14.74
C GLY A 40 22.51 -5.36 -15.85
N TRP A 41 21.39 -5.01 -16.49
CA TRP A 41 20.83 -5.80 -17.58
C TRP A 41 21.70 -5.78 -18.83
N VAL A 42 22.18 -4.62 -19.26
CA VAL A 42 23.09 -4.49 -20.40
C VAL A 42 24.37 -5.28 -20.15
N GLY A 43 24.93 -5.24 -18.94
CA GLY A 43 26.11 -6.03 -18.56
C GLY A 43 25.88 -7.53 -18.65
N VAL A 44 24.78 -8.04 -18.09
CA VAL A 44 24.40 -9.46 -18.19
C VAL A 44 24.21 -9.89 -19.65
N ILE A 45 23.59 -9.04 -20.46
CA ILE A 45 23.37 -9.29 -21.90
C ILE A 45 24.71 -9.29 -22.65
N ILE A 46 25.63 -8.36 -22.37
CA ILE A 46 26.95 -8.33 -23.04
C ILE A 46 27.78 -9.56 -22.68
N LEU A 47 27.77 -9.97 -21.40
CA LEU A 47 28.54 -11.14 -20.93
C LEU A 47 27.94 -12.47 -21.42
N SER A 48 26.63 -12.52 -21.63
CA SER A 48 25.94 -13.70 -22.18
C SER A 48 24.79 -13.26 -23.09
N PRO A 49 25.04 -13.01 -24.40
CA PRO A 49 24.04 -12.39 -25.27
C PRO A 49 22.78 -13.20 -25.50
N ILE A 50 22.86 -14.54 -25.43
CA ILE A 50 21.68 -15.40 -25.57
C ILE A 50 20.99 -15.55 -24.22
N ILE A 51 21.67 -16.07 -23.20
CA ILE A 51 21.06 -16.35 -21.89
C ILE A 51 20.64 -15.04 -21.23
N GLY A 52 21.48 -14.02 -21.26
CA GLY A 52 21.18 -12.69 -20.73
C GLY A 52 20.00 -12.01 -21.42
N ALA A 53 19.87 -12.13 -22.76
CA ALA A 53 18.69 -11.64 -23.46
C ALA A 53 17.41 -12.41 -23.08
N VAL A 54 17.50 -13.73 -22.88
CA VAL A 54 16.37 -14.55 -22.41
C VAL A 54 15.97 -14.16 -20.98
N LEU A 55 16.93 -14.06 -20.06
CA LEU A 55 16.69 -13.61 -18.68
C LEU A 55 16.09 -12.21 -18.65
N TYR A 56 16.59 -11.30 -19.49
CA TYR A 56 16.03 -9.96 -19.65
C TYR A 56 14.60 -10.01 -20.19
N ALA A 57 14.32 -10.84 -21.18
CA ALA A 57 12.98 -10.97 -21.74
C ALA A 57 11.96 -11.51 -20.72
N ILE A 58 12.41 -12.39 -19.80
CA ILE A 58 11.58 -12.99 -18.75
C ILE A 58 11.37 -12.01 -17.58
N ALA A 59 12.46 -11.41 -17.06
CA ALA A 59 12.44 -10.67 -15.79
C ALA A 59 12.78 -9.18 -15.92
N GLY A 60 13.47 -8.78 -16.98
CA GLY A 60 13.92 -7.40 -17.19
C GLY A 60 12.91 -6.52 -17.91
N ILE A 61 12.07 -7.06 -18.80
CA ILE A 61 11.03 -6.27 -19.47
C ILE A 61 9.84 -6.11 -18.52
N ASN A 62 9.50 -4.86 -18.17
CA ASN A 62 8.26 -4.59 -17.45
C ASN A 62 7.08 -4.76 -18.42
N ARG A 63 6.38 -5.89 -18.31
CA ARG A 63 5.23 -6.24 -19.17
C ARG A 63 3.89 -5.86 -18.56
N ILE A 64 3.90 -5.16 -17.42
CA ILE A 64 2.66 -4.69 -16.80
C ILE A 64 2.01 -3.73 -17.79
N ARG A 65 0.90 -4.18 -18.35
CA ARG A 65 0.15 -3.48 -19.38
C ARG A 65 -0.39 -2.21 -18.71
N ARG A 66 -0.03 -1.02 -19.21
CA ARG A 66 -0.68 0.27 -18.86
C ARG A 66 -2.13 0.35 -19.38
N LYS A 67 -2.84 -0.77 -19.42
CA LYS A 67 -4.28 -0.85 -19.66
C LYS A 67 -4.92 -1.19 -18.31
N SER A 68 -4.82 -0.29 -17.33
CA SER A 68 -5.93 -0.17 -16.38
C SER A 68 -7.01 0.57 -17.15
N LEU A 69 -8.19 -0.03 -17.21
CA LEU A 69 -9.40 0.66 -17.62
C LEU A 69 -9.75 1.57 -16.45
N SER A 70 -9.11 2.74 -16.36
CA SER A 70 -9.51 3.73 -15.37
C SER A 70 -10.93 4.19 -15.70
N LEU A 71 -11.91 3.65 -15.00
CA LEU A 71 -13.20 4.31 -14.90
C LEU A 71 -12.96 5.62 -14.18
N ARG A 72 -13.43 6.74 -14.72
CA ARG A 72 -13.54 7.95 -13.89
C ARG A 72 -14.73 7.77 -12.95
N ARG A 73 -14.80 8.53 -11.86
CA ARG A 73 -16.01 8.60 -11.00
C ARG A 73 -17.27 8.71 -11.88
N ASP A 74 -17.19 9.49 -12.96
CA ASP A 74 -18.24 9.71 -13.98
C ASP A 74 -18.80 8.45 -14.66
N ALA A 75 -18.08 7.34 -14.60
CA ALA A 75 -18.50 6.09 -15.21
C ALA A 75 -19.11 5.10 -14.22
N LEU A 76 -18.97 5.35 -12.91
CA LEU A 76 -19.61 4.58 -11.84
C LEU A 76 -20.78 5.34 -11.20
N LEU A 77 -20.70 6.66 -11.15
CA LEU A 77 -21.65 7.52 -10.46
C LEU A 77 -22.52 8.32 -11.44
N PRO A 78 -23.81 8.52 -11.16
CA PRO A 78 -24.64 9.48 -11.86
C PRO A 78 -24.08 10.91 -11.79
N ALA A 79 -24.30 11.72 -12.84
CA ALA A 79 -23.78 13.09 -12.91
C ALA A 79 -24.20 13.98 -11.73
N ALA A 80 -25.44 13.82 -11.24
CA ALA A 80 -25.92 14.60 -10.10
C ALA A 80 -25.16 14.29 -8.79
N ASP A 81 -24.80 13.03 -8.57
CA ASP A 81 -24.02 12.62 -7.39
C ASP A 81 -22.57 13.15 -7.50
N LEU A 82 -22.03 13.33 -8.73
CA LEU A 82 -20.72 13.94 -8.95
C LEU A 82 -20.71 15.43 -8.65
N ASP A 83 -21.70 16.17 -9.16
CA ASP A 83 -21.82 17.62 -8.92
C ASP A 83 -21.92 17.91 -7.41
N GLU A 84 -22.63 17.04 -6.67
CA GLU A 84 -22.71 17.12 -5.21
C GLU A 84 -21.35 16.81 -4.55
N LEU A 85 -20.63 15.76 -4.97
CA LEU A 85 -19.30 15.43 -4.44
C LEU A 85 -18.25 16.51 -4.73
N GLU A 86 -18.29 17.14 -5.91
CA GLU A 86 -17.39 18.24 -6.27
C GLU A 86 -17.56 19.45 -5.34
N SER A 87 -18.75 19.65 -4.77
CA SER A 87 -18.97 20.72 -3.79
C SER A 87 -18.17 20.54 -2.50
N PHE A 88 -17.68 19.32 -2.23
CA PHE A 88 -16.84 19.01 -1.07
C PHE A 88 -15.34 19.18 -1.34
N ASP A 89 -14.92 19.45 -2.57
CA ASP A 89 -13.50 19.66 -2.87
C ASP A 89 -12.93 20.81 -2.03
N ALA A 90 -11.76 20.58 -1.44
CA ALA A 90 -11.13 21.55 -0.56
C ALA A 90 -10.52 22.68 -1.38
N GLU A 91 -11.05 23.89 -1.22
CA GLU A 91 -10.47 25.06 -1.89
C GLU A 91 -9.09 25.42 -1.31
N PRO A 92 -8.11 25.82 -2.15
CA PRO A 92 -6.78 26.22 -1.70
C PRO A 92 -6.79 27.30 -0.63
N GLU A 93 -7.71 28.27 -0.73
CA GLU A 93 -7.91 29.35 0.25
C GLU A 93 -8.23 28.79 1.64
N THR A 94 -9.05 27.73 1.72
CA THR A 94 -9.39 27.04 2.98
C THR A 94 -8.17 26.37 3.59
N ILE A 95 -7.32 25.75 2.77
CA ILE A 95 -6.07 25.15 3.26
C ILE A 95 -5.10 26.24 3.75
N ILE A 96 -5.01 27.36 3.04
CA ILE A 96 -4.15 28.49 3.43
C ILE A 96 -4.62 29.10 4.75
N SER A 97 -5.92 29.31 4.94
CA SER A 97 -6.46 29.92 6.16
C SER A 97 -6.26 29.02 7.38
N ASN A 98 -6.44 27.70 7.21
CA ASN A 98 -6.49 26.77 8.33
C ASN A 98 -5.11 26.18 8.67
N TYR A 99 -4.27 25.92 7.66
CA TYR A 99 -3.02 25.18 7.82
C TYR A 99 -1.79 25.92 7.25
N GLY A 100 -2.02 26.97 6.46
CA GLY A 100 -0.98 27.83 5.89
C GLY A 100 -0.49 27.38 4.52
N ARG A 101 0.22 28.30 3.84
CA ARG A 101 0.65 28.15 2.43
C ARG A 101 1.46 26.89 2.12
N ARG A 102 2.16 26.33 3.11
CA ARG A 102 2.99 25.13 2.93
C ARG A 102 2.13 23.88 2.66
N PHE A 103 0.98 23.76 3.32
CA PHE A 103 0.06 22.65 3.10
C PHE A 103 -0.80 22.87 1.86
N ALA A 104 -1.08 24.13 1.48
CA ALA A 104 -1.66 24.43 0.16
C ALA A 104 -0.72 24.05 -0.99
N ALA A 105 0.60 24.21 -0.81
CA ALA A 105 1.58 23.71 -1.76
C ALA A 105 1.60 22.16 -1.82
N LEU A 106 1.42 21.49 -0.67
CA LEU A 106 1.31 20.03 -0.62
C LEU A 106 0.01 19.54 -1.27
N GLN A 107 -1.12 20.23 -1.05
CA GLN A 107 -2.37 20.01 -1.75
C GLN A 107 -2.16 20.08 -3.27
N THR A 108 -1.55 21.16 -3.76
CA THR A 108 -1.26 21.34 -5.20
C THR A 108 -0.41 20.18 -5.77
N LEU A 109 0.58 19.70 -5.01
CA LEU A 109 1.37 18.54 -5.40
C LEU A 109 0.48 17.30 -5.49
N GLY A 110 -0.30 17.05 -4.43
CA GLY A 110 -1.16 15.90 -4.35
C GLY A 110 -2.23 15.86 -5.44
N ASP A 111 -2.85 16.99 -5.77
CA ASP A 111 -3.90 17.06 -6.81
C ASP A 111 -3.35 16.71 -8.20
N ARG A 112 -2.03 16.78 -8.38
CA ARG A 112 -1.34 16.43 -9.63
C ARG A 112 -0.81 15.00 -9.67
N VAL A 113 -0.56 14.38 -8.51
CA VAL A 113 0.05 13.04 -8.44
C VAL A 113 -0.92 11.96 -7.97
N ALA A 114 -1.89 12.34 -7.13
CA ALA A 114 -3.01 11.50 -6.74
C ALA A 114 -4.13 11.61 -7.76
N ARG A 115 -5.02 10.63 -7.74
CA ARG A 115 -6.16 10.55 -8.65
C ARG A 115 -7.33 11.43 -8.18
N TYR A 116 -7.49 11.54 -6.87
CA TYR A 116 -8.64 12.17 -6.24
C TYR A 116 -8.24 13.53 -5.63
N PRO A 117 -9.15 14.51 -5.63
CA PRO A 117 -8.92 15.77 -4.95
C PRO A 117 -8.88 15.55 -3.44
N LEU A 118 -8.38 16.57 -2.75
CA LEU A 118 -8.53 16.69 -1.32
C LEU A 118 -9.94 17.20 -1.02
N THR A 119 -10.68 16.55 -0.12
CA THR A 119 -12.09 16.89 0.15
C THR A 119 -12.36 17.21 1.62
N THR A 120 -13.44 17.96 1.86
CA THR A 120 -13.96 18.36 3.16
C THR A 120 -15.19 17.52 3.53
N GLY A 121 -15.81 17.79 4.69
CA GLY A 121 -17.04 17.09 5.09
C GLY A 121 -16.81 15.62 5.44
N ASN A 122 -15.59 15.24 5.80
CA ASN A 122 -15.25 13.87 6.18
C ASN A 122 -15.28 13.69 7.70
N SER A 123 -15.30 12.44 8.13
CA SER A 123 -14.95 12.03 9.48
C SER A 123 -14.01 10.83 9.44
N ILE A 124 -13.21 10.68 10.49
CA ILE A 124 -12.29 9.56 10.66
C ILE A 124 -12.21 9.18 12.13
N ASP A 125 -12.38 7.89 12.39
CA ASP A 125 -12.17 7.30 13.71
C ASP A 125 -11.06 6.25 13.60
N MET A 126 -10.04 6.35 14.46
CA MET A 126 -8.99 5.35 14.56
C MET A 126 -9.46 4.12 15.36
N LEU A 127 -9.27 2.95 14.77
CA LEU A 127 -9.51 1.64 15.37
C LEU A 127 -8.14 1.05 15.74
N GLU A 128 -7.77 1.17 17.01
CA GLU A 128 -6.40 0.93 17.51
C GLU A 128 -6.01 -0.54 17.56
N THR A 129 -6.99 -1.44 17.67
CA THR A 129 -6.77 -2.87 17.83
C THR A 129 -7.60 -3.70 16.86
N GLY A 130 -7.22 -4.98 16.70
CA GLY A 130 -8.03 -5.92 15.93
C GLY A 130 -9.43 -6.10 16.50
N ASP A 131 -9.58 -6.10 17.81
CA ASP A 131 -10.88 -6.25 18.45
C ASP A 131 -11.81 -5.06 18.14
N ASP A 132 -11.28 -3.84 18.13
CA ASP A 132 -12.03 -2.63 17.75
C ASP A 132 -12.42 -2.69 16.26
N ALA A 133 -11.47 -3.02 15.40
CA ALA A 133 -11.68 -3.05 13.96
C ALA A 133 -12.67 -4.14 13.53
N TYR A 134 -12.54 -5.37 14.05
CA TYR A 134 -13.47 -6.45 13.71
C TYR A 134 -14.87 -6.20 14.27
N THR A 135 -14.98 -5.54 15.43
CA THR A 135 -16.26 -5.10 15.98
C THR A 135 -16.91 -4.06 15.07
N ALA A 136 -16.16 -3.03 14.64
CA ALA A 136 -16.65 -2.00 13.74
C ALA A 136 -17.04 -2.57 12.36
N MET A 137 -16.21 -3.43 11.76
CA MET A 137 -16.51 -4.13 10.50
C MET A 137 -17.81 -4.93 10.61
N LYS A 138 -17.96 -5.73 11.67
CA LYS A 138 -19.16 -6.54 11.88
C LYS A 138 -20.39 -5.65 12.09
N ALA A 139 -20.29 -4.59 12.89
CA ALA A 139 -21.39 -3.67 13.12
C ALA A 139 -21.85 -2.99 11.82
N ALA A 140 -20.92 -2.57 10.97
CA ALA A 140 -21.23 -2.01 9.66
C ALA A 140 -21.96 -3.04 8.77
N ILE A 141 -21.46 -4.28 8.68
CA ILE A 141 -22.07 -5.36 7.89
C ILE A 141 -23.46 -5.74 8.42
N ASP A 142 -23.63 -5.81 9.74
CA ASP A 142 -24.91 -6.13 10.37
C ASP A 142 -25.95 -5.04 10.10
N GLY A 143 -25.52 -3.77 10.07
CA GLY A 143 -26.35 -2.62 9.75
C GLY A 143 -26.55 -2.35 8.25
N ALA A 144 -25.91 -3.13 7.36
CA ALA A 144 -26.00 -2.93 5.93
C ALA A 144 -27.42 -3.19 5.40
N GLU A 145 -27.91 -2.29 4.56
CA GLU A 145 -29.26 -2.31 3.97
C GLU A 145 -29.26 -2.56 2.46
N ARG A 146 -28.21 -2.15 1.74
CA ARG A 146 -28.14 -2.19 0.27
C ARG A 146 -26.96 -2.98 -0.25
N SER A 147 -25.75 -2.67 0.20
CA SER A 147 -24.55 -3.30 -0.33
C SER A 147 -23.35 -3.34 0.62
N VAL A 148 -22.50 -4.34 0.40
CA VAL A 148 -21.18 -4.47 1.02
C VAL A 148 -20.16 -4.83 -0.05
N LEU A 149 -19.19 -3.96 -0.28
CA LEU A 149 -18.01 -4.25 -1.11
C LEU A 149 -16.80 -4.43 -0.19
N LEU A 150 -16.26 -5.64 -0.13
CA LEU A 150 -15.06 -5.96 0.65
C LEU A 150 -13.91 -6.34 -0.30
N GLU A 151 -12.81 -5.62 -0.18
CA GLU A 151 -11.52 -5.97 -0.76
C GLU A 151 -10.48 -6.15 0.36
N THR A 152 -9.74 -7.25 0.36
CA THR A 152 -8.67 -7.45 1.35
C THR A 152 -7.54 -8.33 0.85
N TYR A 153 -6.35 -8.13 1.41
CA TYR A 153 -5.20 -8.99 1.14
C TYR A 153 -5.39 -10.38 1.77
N ILE A 154 -5.43 -10.48 3.10
CA ILE A 154 -5.62 -11.75 3.83
C ILE A 154 -7.00 -11.78 4.50
N PHE A 155 -7.71 -12.88 4.25
CA PHE A 155 -8.92 -13.27 4.95
C PHE A 155 -8.76 -14.74 5.38
N ASP A 156 -8.36 -14.95 6.63
CA ASP A 156 -8.08 -16.28 7.17
C ASP A 156 -9.38 -17.00 7.55
N ARG A 157 -9.45 -18.32 7.32
CA ARG A 157 -10.54 -19.17 7.82
C ARG A 157 -10.30 -19.59 9.27
N ASP A 158 -10.26 -18.61 10.15
CA ASP A 158 -10.12 -18.79 11.60
C ASP A 158 -11.35 -18.25 12.36
N THR A 159 -11.29 -18.16 13.68
CA THR A 159 -12.44 -17.74 14.51
C THR A 159 -12.92 -16.32 14.16
N ILE A 160 -12.00 -15.39 13.88
CA ILE A 160 -12.37 -14.02 13.49
C ILE A 160 -12.90 -14.02 12.06
N GLY A 161 -12.21 -14.71 11.16
CA GLY A 161 -12.65 -14.74 9.77
C GLY A 161 -14.02 -15.37 9.58
N LEU A 162 -14.32 -16.47 10.28
CA LEU A 162 -15.65 -17.08 10.26
C LEU A 162 -16.72 -16.13 10.79
N ARG A 163 -16.43 -15.34 11.84
CA ARG A 163 -17.38 -14.33 12.35
C ARG A 163 -17.73 -13.26 11.32
N ILE A 164 -16.74 -12.75 10.59
CA ILE A 164 -16.96 -11.75 9.53
C ILE A 164 -17.67 -12.40 8.33
N ALA A 165 -17.26 -13.61 7.94
CA ALA A 165 -17.91 -14.36 6.86
C ALA A 165 -19.39 -14.65 7.16
N ASP A 166 -19.71 -15.07 8.38
CA ASP A 166 -21.09 -15.31 8.81
C ASP A 166 -21.93 -14.03 8.79
N ALA A 167 -21.35 -12.88 9.16
CA ALA A 167 -22.02 -11.58 9.06
C ALA A 167 -22.32 -11.21 7.59
N LEU A 168 -21.35 -11.40 6.68
CA LEU A 168 -21.55 -11.18 5.24
C LEU A 168 -22.62 -12.10 4.66
N ILE A 169 -22.59 -13.39 5.01
CA ILE A 169 -23.61 -14.37 4.59
C ILE A 169 -24.99 -13.97 5.14
N ALA A 170 -25.06 -13.51 6.39
CA ALA A 170 -26.30 -13.02 6.98
C ALA A 170 -26.82 -11.77 6.24
N ALA A 171 -25.95 -10.83 5.87
CA ALA A 171 -26.31 -9.66 5.08
C ALA A 171 -26.88 -10.05 3.71
N ALA A 172 -26.22 -10.94 2.98
CA ALA A 172 -26.72 -11.44 1.71
C ALA A 172 -28.09 -12.13 1.84
N LYS A 173 -28.32 -12.89 2.92
CA LYS A 173 -29.63 -13.51 3.21
C LYS A 173 -30.73 -12.47 3.50
N ARG A 174 -30.39 -11.27 3.96
CA ARG A 174 -31.33 -10.14 4.10
C ARG A 174 -31.62 -9.43 2.77
N GLY A 175 -30.91 -9.77 1.69
CA GLY A 175 -31.06 -9.15 0.37
C GLY A 175 -30.01 -8.06 0.06
N VAL A 176 -28.99 -7.90 0.91
CA VAL A 176 -27.87 -6.97 0.68
C VAL A 176 -26.98 -7.50 -0.45
N GLU A 177 -26.60 -6.66 -1.40
CA GLU A 177 -25.64 -7.02 -2.45
C GLU A 177 -24.22 -7.09 -1.88
N VAL A 178 -23.65 -8.30 -1.81
CA VAL A 178 -22.31 -8.50 -1.24
C VAL A 178 -21.34 -8.91 -2.33
N ARG A 179 -20.19 -8.22 -2.40
CA ARG A 179 -19.03 -8.57 -3.25
C ARG A 179 -17.77 -8.67 -2.40
N VAL A 180 -17.05 -9.79 -2.54
CA VAL A 180 -15.82 -10.04 -1.78
C VAL A 180 -14.66 -10.33 -2.73
N LEU A 181 -13.63 -9.48 -2.70
CA LEU A 181 -12.41 -9.62 -3.45
C LEU A 181 -11.25 -9.92 -2.50
N ILE A 182 -10.54 -11.03 -2.73
CA ILE A 182 -9.39 -11.43 -1.92
C ILE A 182 -8.16 -11.59 -2.83
N ASP A 183 -6.99 -11.15 -2.38
CA ASP A 183 -5.75 -11.35 -3.13
C ASP A 183 -5.41 -12.84 -3.31
N ALA A 184 -4.92 -13.22 -4.50
CA ALA A 184 -4.59 -14.62 -4.82
C ALA A 184 -3.50 -15.24 -3.92
N VAL A 185 -2.55 -14.45 -3.45
CA VAL A 185 -1.50 -14.90 -2.53
C VAL A 185 -2.05 -14.91 -1.11
N GLY A 186 -2.74 -13.85 -0.71
CA GLY A 186 -3.37 -13.73 0.60
C GLY A 186 -4.39 -14.84 0.91
N ALA A 187 -5.19 -15.26 -0.07
CA ALA A 187 -6.18 -16.34 0.07
C ALA A 187 -5.59 -17.72 0.42
N ARG A 188 -4.26 -17.89 0.32
CA ARG A 188 -3.53 -19.14 0.59
C ARG A 188 -2.90 -19.21 1.99
N TYR A 189 -3.00 -18.15 2.77
CA TYR A 189 -2.49 -18.14 4.14
C TYR A 189 -3.30 -19.04 5.08
N SER A 190 -4.55 -19.35 4.72
CA SER A 190 -5.39 -20.33 5.43
C SER A 190 -5.66 -21.58 4.58
N VAL A 191 -5.56 -22.75 5.21
CA VAL A 191 -5.90 -24.05 4.61
C VAL A 191 -6.86 -24.79 5.57
N PRO A 192 -8.12 -25.05 5.19
CA PRO A 192 -8.74 -24.66 3.92
C PRO A 192 -8.95 -23.14 3.82
N SER A 193 -8.93 -22.61 2.59
CA SER A 193 -9.17 -21.18 2.32
C SER A 193 -10.60 -20.78 2.72
N ILE A 194 -10.79 -19.50 3.07
CA ILE A 194 -12.11 -18.91 3.37
C ILE A 194 -13.01 -18.83 2.14
N LEU A 195 -12.42 -18.78 0.93
CA LEU A 195 -13.13 -18.61 -0.35
C LEU A 195 -14.28 -19.63 -0.52
N GLY A 196 -14.00 -20.91 -0.22
CA GLY A 196 -15.01 -21.96 -0.31
C GLY A 196 -16.16 -21.74 0.67
N TYR A 197 -15.87 -21.30 1.89
CA TYR A 197 -16.90 -21.04 2.91
C TYR A 197 -17.84 -19.90 2.50
N LEU A 198 -17.29 -18.81 1.95
CA LEU A 198 -18.08 -17.68 1.47
C LEU A 198 -18.94 -18.07 0.26
N ALA A 199 -18.37 -18.83 -0.69
CA ALA A 199 -19.08 -19.31 -1.88
C ALA A 199 -20.21 -20.29 -1.52
N ASP A 200 -19.96 -21.24 -0.62
CA ASP A 200 -20.97 -22.17 -0.09
C ASP A 200 -22.10 -21.43 0.65
N GLY A 201 -21.78 -20.27 1.24
CA GLY A 201 -22.73 -19.34 1.85
C GLY A 201 -23.56 -18.52 0.86
N GLY A 202 -23.34 -18.68 -0.45
CA GLY A 202 -24.06 -17.97 -1.52
C GLY A 202 -23.52 -16.59 -1.86
N LEU A 203 -22.32 -16.23 -1.38
CA LEU A 203 -21.71 -14.93 -1.68
C LEU A 203 -21.04 -14.91 -3.05
N THR A 204 -21.08 -13.75 -3.71
CA THR A 204 -20.31 -13.50 -4.92
C THR A 204 -18.88 -13.11 -4.54
N VAL A 205 -17.94 -14.03 -4.75
CA VAL A 205 -16.54 -13.89 -4.35
C VAL A 205 -15.62 -14.04 -5.55
N SER A 206 -14.55 -13.25 -5.59
CA SER A 206 -13.52 -13.36 -6.62
C SER A 206 -12.11 -13.23 -6.04
N VAL A 207 -11.11 -13.58 -6.86
CA VAL A 207 -9.70 -13.59 -6.48
C VAL A 207 -8.92 -12.63 -7.36
N PHE A 208 -8.40 -11.56 -6.77
CA PHE A 208 -7.60 -10.58 -7.48
C PHE A 208 -6.36 -11.24 -8.07
N ASN A 209 -6.16 -11.06 -9.38
CA ASN A 209 -5.04 -11.62 -10.14
C ASN A 209 -4.92 -13.17 -10.08
N GLY A 210 -6.03 -13.89 -9.87
CA GLY A 210 -6.06 -15.37 -9.79
C GLY A 210 -5.51 -16.11 -11.02
N ASN A 211 -5.45 -15.49 -12.19
CA ASN A 211 -4.97 -16.12 -13.44
C ASN A 211 -3.44 -16.24 -13.57
N VAL A 212 -2.66 -15.70 -12.63
CA VAL A 212 -1.20 -15.95 -12.56
C VAL A 212 -0.88 -17.43 -12.35
N ILE A 213 -1.83 -18.17 -11.81
CA ILE A 213 -1.71 -19.57 -11.37
C ILE A 213 -1.53 -20.56 -12.54
N MET A 214 -1.92 -20.19 -13.78
CA MET A 214 -1.79 -21.05 -14.96
C MET A 214 -0.47 -20.90 -15.74
N GLY A 215 0.65 -20.62 -15.06
CA GLY A 215 2.02 -20.73 -15.60
C GLY A 215 2.42 -19.75 -16.73
N LEU A 216 1.47 -19.03 -17.34
CA LEU A 216 1.66 -18.20 -18.52
C LEU A 216 1.78 -16.68 -18.21
N ARG A 217 1.73 -16.28 -16.94
CA ARG A 217 1.71 -14.87 -16.49
C ARG A 217 2.67 -14.55 -15.35
N LEU A 218 3.87 -15.16 -15.33
CA LEU A 218 4.97 -14.82 -14.40
C LEU A 218 5.24 -13.30 -14.21
N PRO A 219 5.17 -12.43 -15.26
CA PRO A 219 5.35 -10.99 -15.09
C PRO A 219 4.30 -10.31 -14.19
N TYR A 220 3.12 -10.94 -14.02
CA TYR A 220 2.02 -10.47 -13.18
C TYR A 220 2.04 -11.08 -11.78
N ALA A 221 2.95 -12.02 -11.48
CA ALA A 221 3.01 -12.69 -10.17
C ALA A 221 3.38 -11.74 -9.01
N ASN A 222 3.93 -10.58 -9.33
CA ASN A 222 4.22 -9.54 -8.35
C ASN A 222 3.05 -8.59 -8.10
N LEU A 223 2.04 -8.55 -8.99
CA LEU A 223 0.84 -7.73 -8.78
C LEU A 223 -0.01 -8.36 -7.69
N ARG A 224 -0.12 -7.66 -6.57
CA ARG A 224 -0.94 -8.05 -5.44
C ARG A 224 -1.78 -6.86 -5.02
N THR A 225 -3.05 -7.09 -4.71
CA THR A 225 -3.79 -6.09 -3.97
C THR A 225 -3.42 -6.23 -2.50
N HIS A 226 -2.81 -5.18 -1.96
CA HIS A 226 -2.52 -5.06 -0.54
C HIS A 226 -3.48 -4.06 0.13
N ARG A 227 -4.54 -3.66 -0.57
CA ARG A 227 -5.62 -2.82 -0.06
C ARG A 227 -6.48 -3.62 0.92
N LYS A 228 -7.02 -2.94 1.93
CA LYS A 228 -8.06 -3.46 2.82
C LYS A 228 -9.15 -2.41 2.86
N ILE A 229 -10.21 -2.60 2.09
CA ILE A 229 -11.30 -1.66 1.96
C ILE A 229 -12.59 -2.43 2.19
N ILE A 230 -13.44 -1.93 3.07
CA ILE A 230 -14.85 -2.31 3.11
C ILE A 230 -15.68 -1.07 2.93
N VAL A 231 -16.59 -1.07 1.96
CA VAL A 231 -17.59 -0.01 1.77
C VAL A 231 -18.96 -0.60 2.04
N VAL A 232 -19.72 0.03 2.92
CA VAL A 232 -21.08 -0.39 3.29
C VAL A 232 -22.06 0.70 2.91
N ASP A 233 -23.04 0.32 2.09
CA ASP A 233 -24.13 1.15 1.58
C ASP A 233 -23.67 2.47 0.95
N GLY A 234 -22.43 2.56 0.46
CA GLY A 234 -21.88 3.82 -0.04
C GLY A 234 -21.84 4.95 0.99
N ARG A 235 -21.97 4.64 2.29
CA ARG A 235 -22.10 5.62 3.39
C ARG A 235 -20.91 5.62 4.34
N VAL A 236 -20.42 4.43 4.68
CA VAL A 236 -19.27 4.24 5.57
C VAL A 236 -18.27 3.34 4.89
N ALA A 237 -16.99 3.66 5.06
CA ALA A 237 -15.90 2.80 4.64
C ALA A 237 -14.97 2.51 5.81
N LEU A 238 -14.39 1.31 5.84
CA LEU A 238 -13.27 1.01 6.71
C LEU A 238 -12.04 0.64 5.89
N THR A 239 -10.88 1.22 6.24
CA THR A 239 -9.61 0.99 5.55
C THR A 239 -8.41 1.10 6.49
N GLY A 240 -7.25 0.55 6.11
CA GLY A 240 -6.03 0.63 6.92
C GLY A 240 -5.07 -0.56 6.74
N GLY A 241 -4.30 -0.88 7.78
CA GLY A 241 -3.27 -1.93 7.72
C GLY A 241 -3.79 -3.35 7.95
N MET A 242 -4.96 -3.46 8.59
CA MET A 242 -5.44 -4.69 9.19
C MET A 242 -5.96 -5.73 8.21
N ASN A 243 -5.42 -6.95 8.30
CA ASN A 243 -5.99 -8.12 7.62
C ASN A 243 -7.07 -8.79 8.49
N ILE A 244 -7.95 -9.60 7.89
CA ILE A 244 -8.98 -10.34 8.64
C ILE A 244 -8.39 -11.67 9.13
N ARG A 245 -7.94 -11.70 10.39
CA ARG A 245 -7.34 -12.87 11.02
C ARG A 245 -7.30 -12.76 12.54
N GLN A 246 -7.41 -13.88 13.24
CA GLN A 246 -7.41 -13.94 14.71
C GLN A 246 -6.12 -13.42 15.35
N GLY A 247 -5.00 -13.42 14.61
CA GLY A 247 -3.70 -12.95 15.10
C GLY A 247 -3.65 -11.48 15.52
N PHE A 248 -4.62 -10.65 15.14
CA PHE A 248 -4.72 -9.25 15.61
C PHE A 248 -5.70 -9.07 16.78
N SER A 249 -6.40 -10.13 17.19
CA SER A 249 -7.40 -10.09 18.27
C SER A 249 -6.75 -10.48 19.59
N GLN A 250 -6.71 -9.53 20.53
CA GLN A 250 -6.24 -9.79 21.89
C GLN A 250 -7.19 -10.75 22.59
N ALA A 251 -8.50 -10.61 22.38
CA ALA A 251 -9.50 -11.52 22.91
C ALA A 251 -9.29 -12.99 22.50
N MET A 252 -8.65 -13.24 21.34
CA MET A 252 -8.37 -14.57 20.82
C MET A 252 -6.99 -15.10 21.17
N THR A 253 -5.98 -14.22 21.23
CA THR A 253 -4.57 -14.62 21.29
C THR A 253 -3.84 -14.17 22.55
N GLY A 254 -4.53 -13.47 23.47
CA GLY A 254 -3.92 -12.95 24.69
C GLY A 254 -2.87 -11.89 24.36
N ASP A 255 -1.75 -11.89 25.09
CA ASP A 255 -0.71 -10.88 24.97
C ASP A 255 0.17 -11.01 23.69
N ASP A 256 0.07 -12.14 22.99
CA ASP A 256 0.85 -12.44 21.77
C ASP A 256 0.22 -11.88 20.48
N PHE A 257 -0.89 -11.13 20.59
CA PHE A 257 -1.55 -10.53 19.43
C PHE A 257 -0.64 -9.52 18.70
N ALA A 258 -0.73 -9.47 17.39
CA ALA A 258 -0.16 -8.38 16.62
C ALA A 258 -1.04 -7.13 16.73
N ARG A 259 -0.43 -5.95 16.79
CA ARG A 259 -1.12 -4.66 16.73
C ARG A 259 -1.14 -4.17 15.29
N ASP A 260 -2.21 -3.49 14.90
CA ASP A 260 -2.32 -2.76 13.64
C ASP A 260 -3.42 -1.73 13.80
N THR A 261 -3.42 -0.69 12.96
CA THR A 261 -4.47 0.33 12.96
C THR A 261 -5.37 0.17 11.75
N HIS A 262 -6.65 0.40 11.98
CA HIS A 262 -7.67 0.52 10.93
C HIS A 262 -8.44 1.82 11.16
N PHE A 263 -9.22 2.27 10.18
CA PHE A 263 -9.91 3.55 10.23
C PHE A 263 -11.33 3.38 9.72
N SER A 264 -12.30 3.89 10.45
CA SER A 264 -13.68 4.06 9.98
C SER A 264 -13.83 5.48 9.47
N VAL A 265 -14.33 5.65 8.25
CA VAL A 265 -14.51 6.95 7.62
C VAL A 265 -15.90 7.11 7.04
N THR A 266 -16.41 8.34 7.12
CA THR A 266 -17.63 8.78 6.43
C THR A 266 -17.38 10.09 5.70
N GLY A 267 -18.28 10.44 4.80
CA GLY A 267 -18.22 11.66 4.00
C GLY A 267 -17.77 11.39 2.56
N SER A 268 -17.33 12.44 1.88
CA SER A 268 -17.02 12.41 0.45
C SER A 268 -15.93 11.40 0.08
N VAL A 269 -15.01 11.11 1.02
CA VAL A 269 -13.93 10.11 0.84
C VAL A 269 -14.45 8.68 0.56
N VAL A 270 -15.68 8.36 0.96
CA VAL A 270 -16.28 7.04 0.74
C VAL A 270 -16.47 6.76 -0.76
N ALA A 271 -16.80 7.79 -1.54
CA ALA A 271 -16.90 7.69 -3.00
C ALA A 271 -15.58 7.23 -3.64
N ASP A 272 -14.46 7.72 -3.10
CA ASP A 272 -13.12 7.39 -3.61
C ASP A 272 -12.68 5.99 -3.24
N LEU A 273 -12.91 5.59 -1.99
CA LEU A 273 -12.63 4.22 -1.56
C LEU A 273 -13.49 3.22 -2.34
N PHE A 274 -14.74 3.57 -2.63
CA PHE A 274 -15.61 2.80 -3.51
C PHE A 274 -15.09 2.71 -4.94
N ASP A 275 -14.71 3.84 -5.57
CA ASP A 275 -14.17 3.87 -6.93
C ASP A 275 -12.90 3.00 -7.06
N VAL A 276 -12.01 3.02 -6.06
CA VAL A 276 -10.82 2.16 -5.99
C VAL A 276 -11.22 0.68 -5.96
N ALA A 277 -12.04 0.27 -5.00
CA ALA A 277 -12.40 -1.14 -4.82
C ALA A 277 -13.29 -1.66 -5.98
N ALA A 278 -14.16 -0.82 -6.54
CA ALA A 278 -15.02 -1.16 -7.67
C ALA A 278 -14.20 -1.31 -8.97
N GLU A 279 -13.14 -0.52 -9.17
CA GLU A 279 -12.21 -0.72 -10.29
C GLU A 279 -11.48 -2.06 -10.19
N ASP A 280 -11.00 -2.44 -8.99
CA ASP A 280 -10.33 -3.72 -8.78
C ASP A 280 -11.29 -4.91 -8.94
N TRP A 281 -12.54 -4.76 -8.48
CA TRP A 281 -13.61 -5.71 -8.74
C TRP A 281 -13.82 -5.89 -10.24
N ARG A 282 -14.05 -4.80 -10.98
CA ARG A 282 -14.26 -4.84 -12.43
C ARG A 282 -13.06 -5.40 -13.17
N PHE A 283 -11.85 -5.01 -12.78
CA PHE A 283 -10.62 -5.54 -13.37
C PHE A 283 -10.57 -7.07 -13.27
N THR A 284 -11.08 -7.61 -12.16
CA THR A 284 -11.07 -9.04 -11.88
C THR A 284 -12.25 -9.78 -12.54
N THR A 285 -13.46 -9.23 -12.48
CA THR A 285 -14.70 -9.93 -12.85
C THR A 285 -15.34 -9.45 -14.15
N GLY A 286 -15.05 -8.22 -14.57
CA GLY A 286 -15.72 -7.52 -15.66
C GLY A 286 -17.06 -6.86 -15.27
N GLU A 287 -17.57 -7.09 -14.06
CA GLU A 287 -18.80 -6.49 -13.55
C GLU A 287 -18.59 -5.00 -13.22
N VAL A 288 -19.55 -4.15 -13.60
CA VAL A 288 -19.57 -2.73 -13.23
C VAL A 288 -20.60 -2.55 -12.11
N LEU A 289 -20.18 -2.00 -10.98
CA LEU A 289 -21.03 -1.80 -9.80
C LEU A 289 -21.73 -0.43 -9.87
N ASN A 290 -22.73 -0.30 -10.75
CA ASN A 290 -23.46 0.96 -10.97
C ASN A 290 -24.98 0.84 -10.79
N ALA A 291 -25.46 -0.28 -10.22
CA ALA A 291 -26.86 -0.45 -9.83
C ALA A 291 -27.18 0.39 -8.58
N GLU A 292 -28.47 0.63 -8.32
CA GLU A 292 -28.94 1.43 -7.18
C GLU A 292 -28.40 0.96 -5.82
N ALA A 293 -28.18 -0.35 -5.66
CA ALA A 293 -27.60 -0.90 -4.44
C ALA A 293 -26.19 -0.36 -4.14
N TRP A 294 -25.46 0.07 -5.18
CA TRP A 294 -24.09 0.59 -5.12
C TRP A 294 -24.02 2.12 -5.12
N ARG A 295 -25.16 2.81 -4.97
CA ARG A 295 -25.19 4.26 -4.89
C ARG A 295 -24.40 4.78 -3.70
N ILE A 296 -23.66 5.87 -3.90
CA ILE A 296 -22.94 6.59 -2.84
C ILE A 296 -23.92 7.51 -2.13
N GLU A 297 -23.93 7.47 -0.80
CA GLU A 297 -24.72 8.40 0.00
C GLU A 297 -24.06 9.77 0.04
N ALA A 298 -24.89 10.81 0.04
CA ALA A 298 -24.41 12.17 0.28
C ALA A 298 -23.77 12.26 1.67
N PRO A 299 -22.67 13.01 1.82
CA PRO A 299 -22.06 13.24 3.13
C PRO A 299 -23.06 13.84 4.12
N GLU A 300 -23.10 13.31 5.35
CA GLU A 300 -23.96 13.87 6.42
C GLU A 300 -23.47 15.26 6.89
N ARG A 301 -22.17 15.53 6.70
CA ARG A 301 -21.51 16.80 7.05
C ARG A 301 -21.59 17.81 5.91
N GLN A 302 -21.36 19.07 6.23
CA GLN A 302 -21.43 20.16 5.26
C GLN A 302 -20.09 20.37 4.53
N PRO A 303 -20.10 20.87 3.29
CA PRO A 303 -18.88 21.34 2.63
C PRO A 303 -18.13 22.37 3.48
N GLY A 304 -16.81 22.22 3.57
CA GLY A 304 -15.95 23.05 4.41
C GLY A 304 -15.79 22.58 5.85
N ASP A 305 -16.57 21.59 6.31
CA ASP A 305 -16.41 21.02 7.65
C ASP A 305 -15.00 20.43 7.85
N PRO A 306 -14.45 20.51 9.08
CA PRO A 306 -13.10 20.07 9.39
C PRO A 306 -12.93 18.56 9.22
N VAL A 307 -11.66 18.12 9.15
CA VAL A 307 -11.21 16.81 8.67
C VAL A 307 -11.20 16.79 7.14
N ILE A 308 -10.09 17.29 6.61
CA ILE A 308 -9.86 17.34 5.18
C ILE A 308 -9.08 16.08 4.78
N MET A 309 -9.55 15.33 3.79
CA MET A 309 -9.03 14.00 3.48
C MET A 309 -8.87 13.75 2.00
N ARG A 310 -7.91 12.90 1.63
CA ARG A 310 -7.76 12.38 0.28
C ARG A 310 -7.42 10.89 0.32
N VAL A 311 -8.09 10.11 -0.54
CA VAL A 311 -7.64 8.76 -0.87
C VAL A 311 -6.42 8.84 -1.79
N VAL A 312 -5.35 8.17 -1.40
CA VAL A 312 -4.15 8.01 -2.20
C VAL A 312 -4.02 6.55 -2.60
N ALA A 313 -4.64 6.20 -3.72
CA ALA A 313 -4.47 4.89 -4.34
C ALA A 313 -3.14 4.83 -5.11
N SER A 314 -2.29 3.87 -4.78
CA SER A 314 -1.04 3.63 -5.49
C SER A 314 -0.96 2.20 -6.01
N GLY A 315 -0.12 1.97 -7.02
CA GLY A 315 0.01 0.67 -7.65
C GLY A 315 1.00 0.67 -8.81
N PRO A 316 1.38 -0.53 -9.30
CA PRO A 316 2.27 -0.70 -10.46
C PRO A 316 1.55 -0.41 -11.80
N ASP A 317 0.79 0.68 -11.86
CA ASP A 317 0.00 1.12 -13.01
C ASP A 317 0.31 2.60 -13.35
N ARG A 318 -0.71 3.42 -13.64
CA ARG A 318 -0.52 4.87 -13.85
C ARG A 318 -0.19 5.63 -12.56
N SER A 319 -0.53 5.07 -11.41
CA SER A 319 -0.30 5.64 -10.08
C SER A 319 1.01 5.16 -9.47
N VAL A 320 1.94 4.66 -10.31
CA VAL A 320 3.26 4.27 -9.88
C VAL A 320 3.98 5.47 -9.29
N GLU A 321 4.58 5.28 -8.12
CA GLU A 321 5.25 6.33 -7.32
C GLU A 321 4.33 7.44 -6.78
N THR A 322 2.99 7.33 -6.87
CA THR A 322 2.10 8.35 -6.29
C THR A 322 2.38 8.51 -4.79
N ASN A 323 2.42 7.40 -4.04
CA ASN A 323 2.73 7.44 -2.60
C ASN A 323 4.15 8.02 -2.35
N HIS A 324 5.14 7.59 -3.12
CA HIS A 324 6.51 8.14 -3.04
C HIS A 324 6.54 9.66 -3.21
N LYS A 325 5.85 10.20 -4.21
CA LYS A 325 5.76 11.64 -4.49
C LYS A 325 5.03 12.40 -3.38
N MET A 326 3.96 11.83 -2.82
CA MET A 326 3.26 12.39 -1.67
C MET A 326 4.18 12.53 -0.46
N LEU A 327 4.92 11.48 -0.12
CA LEU A 327 5.87 11.48 0.99
C LEU A 327 7.02 12.47 0.78
N MET A 328 7.60 12.51 -0.43
CA MET A 328 8.61 13.51 -0.80
C MET A 328 8.09 14.94 -0.63
N GLY A 329 6.84 15.20 -1.06
CA GLY A 329 6.15 16.46 -0.86
C GLY A 329 6.02 16.82 0.62
N ALA A 330 5.47 15.91 1.43
CA ALA A 330 5.26 16.10 2.85
C ALA A 330 6.58 16.42 3.60
N PHE A 331 7.64 15.64 3.34
CA PHE A 331 8.95 15.87 3.95
C PHE A 331 9.59 17.20 3.51
N SER A 332 9.27 17.69 2.32
CA SER A 332 9.77 18.98 1.83
C SER A 332 9.14 20.18 2.56
N VAL A 333 7.87 20.06 2.99
CA VAL A 333 7.11 21.13 3.66
C VAL A 333 7.15 21.07 5.19
N ALA A 334 7.70 19.99 5.76
CA ALA A 334 7.87 19.79 7.20
C ALA A 334 8.77 20.87 7.83
N ARG A 335 8.36 21.38 8.99
CA ARG A 335 9.01 22.50 9.71
C ARG A 335 9.44 22.17 11.14
N GLN A 336 8.75 21.27 11.82
CA GLN A 336 8.94 20.96 13.24
C GLN A 336 9.24 19.49 13.46
N SER A 337 8.40 18.59 12.96
CA SER A 337 8.53 17.14 13.19
C SER A 337 8.07 16.29 12.01
N ILE A 338 8.71 15.14 11.84
CA ILE A 338 8.27 14.02 11.02
C ILE A 338 8.34 12.79 11.92
N ARG A 339 7.20 12.14 12.17
CA ARG A 339 7.17 10.89 12.94
C ARG A 339 6.59 9.79 12.07
N ILE A 340 7.29 8.67 12.00
CA ILE A 340 6.98 7.53 11.14
C ILE A 340 6.91 6.30 12.02
N MET A 341 5.82 5.56 11.93
CA MET A 341 5.69 4.21 12.46
C MET A 341 5.42 3.26 11.32
N SER A 342 6.29 2.26 11.15
CA SER A 342 6.14 1.28 10.08
C SER A 342 6.74 -0.07 10.48
N PRO A 343 6.11 -1.22 10.14
CA PRO A 343 6.71 -2.52 10.41
C PRO A 343 7.96 -2.76 9.55
N TYR A 344 8.02 -2.16 8.35
CA TYR A 344 9.13 -2.33 7.42
C TYR A 344 9.55 -0.96 6.89
N PHE A 345 10.62 -0.43 7.48
CA PHE A 345 11.24 0.84 7.08
C PHE A 345 12.47 0.55 6.21
N LEU A 346 12.23 0.38 4.92
CA LEU A 346 13.27 0.12 3.92
C LEU A 346 13.22 1.16 2.78
N PRO A 347 13.25 2.47 3.10
CA PRO A 347 13.12 3.51 2.08
C PRO A 347 14.25 3.46 1.04
N ASP A 348 13.94 3.95 -0.15
CA ASP A 348 14.93 4.18 -1.19
C ASP A 348 15.82 5.39 -0.87
N ARG A 349 16.76 5.67 -1.77
CA ARG A 349 17.77 6.70 -1.55
C ARG A 349 17.15 8.11 -1.57
N GLU A 350 16.10 8.29 -2.34
CA GLU A 350 15.36 9.51 -2.54
C GLU A 350 14.64 9.89 -1.24
N LEU A 351 13.87 8.98 -0.64
CA LEU A 351 13.21 9.20 0.65
C LEU A 351 14.21 9.37 1.80
N ILE A 352 15.31 8.59 1.81
CA ILE A 352 16.40 8.81 2.79
C ILE A 352 16.95 10.23 2.65
N SER A 353 17.17 10.69 1.43
CA SER A 353 17.71 12.04 1.17
C SER A 353 16.72 13.13 1.58
N ALA A 354 15.41 12.95 1.37
CA ALA A 354 14.39 13.88 1.84
C ALA A 354 14.33 13.97 3.37
N LEU A 355 14.29 12.83 4.06
CA LEU A 355 14.27 12.78 5.53
C LEU A 355 15.51 13.42 6.15
N THR A 356 16.69 13.05 5.65
CA THR A 356 17.97 13.57 6.17
C THR A 356 18.15 15.05 5.84
N THR A 357 17.61 15.53 4.71
CA THR A 357 17.56 16.95 4.40
C THR A 357 16.63 17.69 5.35
N ALA A 358 15.44 17.15 5.65
CA ALA A 358 14.54 17.73 6.63
C ALA A 358 15.18 17.82 8.02
N ALA A 359 15.81 16.74 8.47
CA ALA A 359 16.54 16.71 9.73
C ALA A 359 17.65 17.77 9.80
N ARG A 360 18.39 17.98 8.70
CA ARG A 360 19.40 19.05 8.59
C ARG A 360 18.82 20.47 8.60
N ARG A 361 17.54 20.65 8.27
CA ARG A 361 16.83 21.94 8.44
C ARG A 361 16.41 22.19 9.89
N GLY A 362 16.60 21.23 10.80
CA GLY A 362 16.19 21.32 12.20
C GLY A 362 14.83 20.66 12.47
N VAL A 363 14.26 19.92 11.52
CA VAL A 363 13.04 19.13 11.74
C VAL A 363 13.39 17.90 12.58
N GLU A 364 12.64 17.63 13.64
CA GLU A 364 12.81 16.42 14.42
C GLU A 364 12.26 15.21 13.65
N VAL A 365 13.08 14.19 13.42
CA VAL A 365 12.67 13.00 12.65
C VAL A 365 12.76 11.76 13.53
N ASP A 366 11.59 11.20 13.87
CA ASP A 366 11.47 9.96 14.65
C ASP A 366 10.93 8.83 13.79
N ILE A 367 11.64 7.71 13.78
CA ILE A 367 11.24 6.51 13.05
C ILE A 367 11.11 5.37 14.06
N ILE A 368 9.91 4.84 14.19
CA ILE A 368 9.55 3.77 15.10
C ILE A 368 9.34 2.50 14.28
N VAL A 369 10.09 1.46 14.65
CA VAL A 369 10.03 0.13 14.04
C VAL A 369 9.92 -0.93 15.14
N PRO A 370 9.30 -2.09 14.88
CA PRO A 370 9.18 -3.14 15.88
C PRO A 370 10.54 -3.76 16.22
N ALA A 371 10.79 -4.11 17.48
CA ALA A 371 12.01 -4.81 17.91
C ALA A 371 12.05 -6.26 17.42
N VAL A 372 10.90 -6.92 17.38
CA VAL A 372 10.71 -8.26 16.83
C VAL A 372 9.79 -8.16 15.64
N ASN A 373 10.24 -8.68 14.50
CA ASN A 373 9.51 -8.60 13.24
C ASN A 373 9.09 -10.00 12.78
N ASN A 374 7.89 -10.11 12.19
CA ASN A 374 7.43 -11.37 11.60
C ASN A 374 8.23 -11.77 10.35
N LEU A 375 8.88 -10.80 9.67
CA LEU A 375 9.75 -11.04 8.52
C LEU A 375 11.22 -10.78 8.86
N VAL A 376 11.91 -11.82 9.35
CA VAL A 376 13.32 -11.75 9.79
C VAL A 376 14.26 -11.24 8.69
N LEU A 377 14.03 -11.65 7.43
CA LEU A 377 14.89 -11.21 6.30
C LEU A 377 14.76 -9.70 6.04
N VAL A 378 13.52 -9.18 6.10
CA VAL A 378 13.24 -7.76 5.92
C VAL A 378 13.82 -6.96 7.07
N ASP A 379 13.69 -7.44 8.30
CA ASP A 379 14.30 -6.82 9.48
C ASP A 379 15.82 -6.65 9.38
N ARG A 380 16.50 -7.69 8.89
CA ARG A 380 17.95 -7.66 8.66
C ARG A 380 18.34 -6.66 7.57
N ALA A 381 17.61 -6.64 6.46
CA ALA A 381 17.82 -5.69 5.37
C ALA A 381 17.60 -4.23 5.82
N MET A 382 16.53 -3.99 6.59
CA MET A 382 16.21 -2.69 7.20
C MET A 382 17.32 -2.22 8.14
N THR A 383 17.76 -3.10 9.05
CA THR A 383 18.84 -2.78 10.00
C THR A 383 20.15 -2.41 9.28
N ALA A 384 20.40 -2.98 8.10
CA ALA A 384 21.55 -2.66 7.29
C ALA A 384 21.54 -1.20 6.76
N GLN A 385 20.38 -0.53 6.69
CA GLN A 385 20.25 0.85 6.20
C GLN A 385 20.22 1.91 7.31
N PHE A 386 20.00 1.52 8.57
CA PHE A 386 19.85 2.46 9.69
C PHE A 386 21.04 3.41 9.87
N ASP A 387 22.24 2.98 9.48
CA ASP A 387 23.42 3.83 9.55
C ASP A 387 23.37 5.05 8.62
N GLN A 388 22.58 5.00 7.54
CA GLN A 388 22.38 6.13 6.61
C GLN A 388 21.45 7.20 7.19
N ILE A 389 20.48 6.77 8.00
CA ILE A 389 19.50 7.62 8.67
C ILE A 389 20.11 8.28 9.91
N LEU A 390 20.68 7.47 10.81
CA LEU A 390 21.21 7.94 12.10
C LEU A 390 22.39 8.91 11.98
N LYS A 391 23.17 8.85 10.89
CA LYS A 391 24.29 9.79 10.65
C LYS A 391 23.83 11.23 10.40
N ASN A 392 22.54 11.45 10.13
CA ASN A 392 22.01 12.73 9.67
C ASN A 392 20.87 13.24 10.55
N TYR A 393 21.03 13.15 11.87
CA TYR A 393 20.14 13.75 12.88
C TYR A 393 18.74 13.12 13.02
N CYS A 394 18.40 12.11 12.21
CA CYS A 394 17.21 11.30 12.42
C CYS A 394 17.40 10.32 13.59
N ARG A 395 16.30 9.99 14.29
CA ARG A 395 16.25 9.06 15.41
C ARG A 395 15.49 7.81 14.99
N ILE A 396 16.01 6.64 15.37
CA ILE A 396 15.34 5.35 15.15
C ILE A 396 15.10 4.70 16.50
N TRP A 397 13.89 4.20 16.69
CA TRP A 397 13.42 3.56 17.91
C TRP A 397 12.91 2.15 17.60
N ARG A 398 13.34 1.18 18.41
CA ARG A 398 12.89 -0.21 18.34
C ARG A 398 11.85 -0.43 19.45
N SER A 399 10.56 -0.44 19.12
CA SER A 399 9.49 -0.67 20.09
C SER A 399 9.46 -2.11 20.57
N THR A 400 9.34 -2.33 21.87
CA THR A 400 9.26 -3.68 22.47
C THR A 400 7.81 -4.10 22.70
N GLY A 401 7.60 -5.38 23.02
CA GLY A 401 6.27 -5.96 23.17
C GLY A 401 5.73 -6.55 21.88
N SER A 402 4.41 -6.62 21.79
CA SER A 402 3.66 -7.16 20.65
C SER A 402 4.09 -6.51 19.32
N PHE A 403 4.27 -7.32 18.28
CA PHE A 403 4.59 -6.83 16.95
C PHE A 403 3.51 -5.85 16.47
N SER A 404 3.91 -4.64 16.08
CA SER A 404 3.00 -3.69 15.44
C SER A 404 3.23 -3.64 13.93
N HIS A 405 2.13 -3.77 13.21
CA HIS A 405 2.04 -3.67 11.77
C HIS A 405 1.42 -2.33 11.32
N SER A 406 1.22 -1.36 12.21
CA SER A 406 0.64 -0.05 11.87
C SER A 406 1.54 0.72 10.88
N LYS A 407 0.93 1.44 9.93
CA LYS A 407 1.61 2.33 8.99
C LYS A 407 1.09 3.74 9.20
N LEU A 408 1.77 4.47 10.09
CA LEU A 408 1.35 5.78 10.53
C LEU A 408 2.46 6.79 10.25
N LEU A 409 2.07 7.96 9.80
CA LEU A 409 2.98 9.07 9.60
C LEU A 409 2.28 10.37 9.96
N THR A 410 2.97 11.23 10.68
CA THR A 410 2.52 12.58 11.03
C THR A 410 3.63 13.59 10.74
N VAL A 411 3.24 14.75 10.19
CA VAL A 411 4.10 15.89 9.92
C VAL A 411 3.55 17.10 10.66
N ASP A 412 4.39 17.63 11.56
CA ASP A 412 4.15 18.83 12.36
C ASP A 412 2.85 18.81 13.18
N GLY A 413 2.29 17.64 13.50
CA GLY A 413 1.03 17.52 14.25
C GLY A 413 -0.19 18.04 13.48
N VAL A 414 -0.13 18.07 12.15
CA VAL A 414 -1.23 18.59 11.29
C VAL A 414 -1.59 17.63 10.17
N TRP A 415 -0.57 17.14 9.47
CA TRP A 415 -0.74 16.29 8.30
C TRP A 415 -0.43 14.86 8.66
N THR A 416 -1.37 13.96 8.41
CA THR A 416 -1.19 12.53 8.64
C THR A 416 -1.34 11.74 7.36
N TYR A 417 -0.66 10.59 7.33
CA TYR A 417 -0.71 9.64 6.23
C TYR A 417 -0.80 8.23 6.82
N VAL A 418 -1.96 7.60 6.64
CA VAL A 418 -2.31 6.34 7.29
C VAL A 418 -2.97 5.40 6.30
N GLY A 419 -2.71 4.10 6.37
CA GLY A 419 -3.27 3.19 5.39
C GLY A 419 -2.63 1.82 5.33
N SER A 420 -2.53 1.27 4.11
CA SER A 420 -1.99 -0.06 3.87
C SER A 420 -0.50 -0.06 3.53
N SER A 421 0.06 1.08 3.10
CA SER A 421 1.41 1.14 2.54
C SER A 421 2.51 1.05 3.58
N ASN A 422 3.42 0.11 3.38
CA ASN A 422 4.70 0.09 4.10
C ASN A 422 5.71 1.04 3.45
N LEU A 423 6.75 1.41 4.19
CA LEU A 423 7.83 2.24 3.65
C LEU A 423 8.96 1.36 3.08
N ASP A 424 8.61 0.46 2.16
CA ASP A 424 9.52 -0.46 1.47
C ASP A 424 9.32 -0.44 -0.05
N PRO A 425 10.32 -0.90 -0.85
CA PRO A 425 10.26 -0.81 -2.30
C PRO A 425 9.12 -1.62 -2.92
N ARG A 426 8.71 -2.72 -2.28
CA ARG A 426 7.62 -3.56 -2.76
C ARG A 426 6.28 -2.84 -2.63
N SER A 427 5.98 -2.24 -1.47
CA SER A 427 4.75 -1.50 -1.24
C SER A 427 4.68 -0.26 -2.12
N LEU A 428 5.77 0.49 -2.23
CA LEU A 428 5.82 1.74 -3.01
C LEU A 428 5.79 1.58 -4.54
N ARG A 429 6.08 0.37 -5.07
CA ARG A 429 6.21 0.14 -6.53
C ARG A 429 5.48 -1.07 -7.09
N LEU A 430 5.24 -2.12 -6.31
CA LEU A 430 4.81 -3.43 -6.83
C LEU A 430 3.42 -3.86 -6.33
N ASN A 431 3.02 -3.46 -5.13
CA ASN A 431 1.68 -3.72 -4.62
C ASN A 431 0.72 -2.62 -5.04
N PHE A 432 -0.55 -2.96 -5.19
CA PHE A 432 -1.62 -1.99 -5.12
C PHE A 432 -1.88 -1.68 -3.64
N GLU A 433 -1.84 -0.41 -3.27
CA GLU A 433 -2.03 0.07 -1.90
C GLU A 433 -3.08 1.18 -1.89
N VAL A 434 -3.59 1.48 -0.70
CA VAL A 434 -4.51 2.59 -0.45
C VAL A 434 -4.15 3.24 0.88
N ASP A 435 -3.97 4.54 0.86
CA ASP A 435 -3.71 5.35 2.05
C ASP A 435 -4.66 6.54 2.09
N LEU A 436 -4.83 7.09 3.28
CA LEU A 436 -5.57 8.30 3.56
C LEU A 436 -4.57 9.38 3.96
N GLU A 437 -4.58 10.46 3.21
CA GLU A 437 -3.99 11.72 3.63
C GLU A 437 -5.04 12.50 4.42
N VAL A 438 -4.71 12.97 5.62
CA VAL A 438 -5.63 13.75 6.45
C VAL A 438 -4.94 15.01 6.96
N LEU A 439 -5.60 16.16 6.78
CA LEU A 439 -5.25 17.44 7.38
C LEU A 439 -6.24 17.72 8.52
N ASN A 440 -5.80 17.45 9.75
CA ASN A 440 -6.55 17.73 10.97
C ASN A 440 -5.62 17.64 12.20
N GLU A 441 -5.55 18.70 13.00
CA GLU A 441 -4.68 18.74 14.19
C GLU A 441 -5.13 17.77 15.28
N GLY A 442 -6.45 17.58 15.47
CA GLY A 442 -7.00 16.66 16.47
C GLY A 442 -6.65 15.20 16.14
N PHE A 443 -6.91 14.78 14.91
CA PHE A 443 -6.55 13.44 14.44
C PHE A 443 -5.03 13.22 14.43
N ALA A 444 -4.25 14.24 14.05
CA ALA A 444 -2.78 14.15 14.15
C ALA A 444 -2.31 13.96 15.59
N ALA A 445 -2.94 14.61 16.56
CA ALA A 445 -2.66 14.42 17.97
C ALA A 445 -2.99 13.00 18.46
N GLU A 446 -4.08 12.39 17.98
CA GLU A 446 -4.42 10.99 18.28
C GLU A 446 -3.36 10.02 17.75
N ILE A 447 -2.89 10.22 16.51
CA ILE A 447 -1.78 9.45 15.93
C ILE A 447 -0.48 9.66 16.71
N ASP A 448 -0.18 10.90 17.09
CA ASP A 448 0.99 11.25 17.90
C ASP A 448 0.96 10.58 19.26
N GLU A 449 -0.20 10.54 19.93
CA GLU A 449 -0.39 9.85 21.19
C GLU A 449 -0.16 8.33 21.04
N HIS A 450 -0.68 7.72 19.98
CA HIS A 450 -0.45 6.30 19.68
C HIS A 450 1.06 6.01 19.48
N ILE A 451 1.77 6.88 18.75
CA ILE A 451 3.22 6.78 18.58
C ILE A 451 3.96 6.94 19.92
N ASP A 452 3.54 7.89 20.76
CA ASP A 452 4.13 8.13 22.07
C ASP A 452 3.97 6.92 23.00
N GLN A 453 2.83 6.25 22.96
CA GLN A 453 2.62 5.01 23.71
C GLN A 453 3.63 3.93 23.31
N MET A 454 3.93 3.79 22.01
CA MET A 454 4.93 2.84 21.53
C MET A 454 6.35 3.24 21.94
N LEU A 455 6.66 4.55 21.91
CA LEU A 455 7.95 5.09 22.32
C LEU A 455 8.27 4.83 23.79
N LYS A 456 7.27 4.79 24.69
CA LYS A 456 7.47 4.48 26.12
C LYS A 456 8.21 3.15 26.36
N SER A 457 8.01 2.19 25.46
CA SER A 457 8.63 0.85 25.52
C SER A 457 9.82 0.69 24.56
N ALA A 458 10.17 1.74 23.82
CA ALA A 458 11.13 1.64 22.73
C ALA A 458 12.57 1.89 23.17
N ALA A 459 13.50 1.14 22.59
CA ALA A 459 14.93 1.37 22.77
C ALA A 459 15.50 2.19 21.60
N PRO A 460 16.33 3.22 21.85
CA PRO A 460 16.99 3.96 20.79
C PRO A 460 18.03 3.11 20.08
N VAL A 461 18.08 3.21 18.75
CA VAL A 461 19.15 2.62 17.94
C VAL A 461 20.28 3.62 17.81
N THR A 462 21.49 3.26 18.24
CA THR A 462 22.67 4.14 18.15
C THR A 462 23.66 3.66 17.10
N LEU A 463 24.39 4.58 16.47
CA LEU A 463 25.46 4.23 15.53
C LEU A 463 26.53 3.33 16.16
N GLU A 464 26.83 3.55 17.45
CA GLU A 464 27.75 2.71 18.21
C GLU A 464 27.25 1.27 18.31
N SER A 465 25.98 1.09 18.72
CA SER A 465 25.35 -0.24 18.80
C SER A 465 25.32 -0.96 17.45
N LEU A 466 25.10 -0.22 16.35
CA LEU A 466 25.10 -0.82 15.02
C LEU A 466 26.49 -1.30 14.58
N ARG A 467 27.55 -0.57 14.96
CA ARG A 467 28.94 -0.85 14.55
C ARG A 467 29.62 -1.92 15.39
N SER A 468 29.26 -2.04 16.67
CA SER A 468 29.84 -3.02 17.62
C SER A 468 29.41 -4.46 17.33
N ARG A 469 28.38 -4.67 16.52
CA ARG A 469 27.91 -6.00 16.10
C ARG A 469 28.97 -6.78 15.31
N PRO A 470 29.02 -8.12 15.43
CA PRO A 470 30.00 -8.96 14.74
C PRO A 470 30.02 -8.74 13.22
N PHE A 471 31.22 -8.81 12.61
CA PHE A 471 31.40 -8.59 11.18
C PHE A 471 30.50 -9.48 10.32
N LEU A 472 30.42 -10.78 10.64
CA LEU A 472 29.61 -11.73 9.88
C LEU A 472 28.12 -11.38 9.91
N VAL A 473 27.60 -10.93 11.05
CA VAL A 473 26.20 -10.47 11.17
C VAL A 473 25.96 -9.27 10.24
N ARG A 474 26.84 -8.27 10.30
CA ARG A 474 26.77 -7.09 9.44
C ARG A 474 26.91 -7.42 7.95
N LEU A 475 27.74 -8.39 7.60
CA LEU A 475 27.95 -8.82 6.22
C LEU A 475 26.67 -9.48 5.67
N VAL A 476 26.06 -10.39 6.44
CA VAL A 476 24.79 -11.04 6.06
C VAL A 476 23.69 -10.00 5.90
N GLU A 477 23.56 -9.05 6.83
CA GLU A 477 22.61 -7.93 6.73
C GLU A 477 22.81 -7.11 5.45
N LYS A 478 24.06 -6.79 5.09
CA LYS A 478 24.38 -6.08 3.84
C LYS A 478 24.09 -6.91 2.59
N ILE A 479 24.30 -8.23 2.62
CA ILE A 479 23.94 -9.12 1.51
C ILE A 479 22.42 -9.18 1.33
N LEU A 480 21.66 -9.33 2.42
CA LEU A 480 20.20 -9.31 2.37
C LEU A 480 19.67 -7.96 1.88
N TRP A 481 20.30 -6.87 2.29
CA TRP A 481 19.99 -5.53 1.79
C TRP A 481 20.15 -5.38 0.27
N LEU A 482 21.07 -6.10 -0.39
CA LEU A 482 21.17 -6.07 -1.85
C LEU A 482 19.91 -6.62 -2.55
N GLY A 483 19.11 -7.41 -1.83
CA GLY A 483 17.80 -7.89 -2.28
C GLY A 483 16.65 -6.89 -2.07
N SER A 484 16.89 -5.72 -1.47
CA SER A 484 15.84 -4.75 -1.11
C SER A 484 14.88 -4.36 -2.23
N PRO A 485 15.27 -4.27 -3.53
CA PRO A 485 14.30 -3.94 -4.58
C PRO A 485 13.14 -4.94 -4.75
N TYR A 486 13.24 -6.11 -4.11
CA TYR A 486 12.25 -7.18 -4.19
C TYR A 486 11.66 -7.59 -2.83
N LEU A 487 12.17 -6.99 -1.73
CA LEU A 487 11.73 -7.26 -0.36
C LEU A 487 10.49 -6.43 -0.02
#